data_AF-A0A1F8NTF6-F1
#
_entry.id   AF-A0A1F8NTF6-F1
#
_cell.length_a   1.000
_cell.length_b   1.000
_cell.length_c   1.000
_cell.angle_alpha   90.00
_cell.angle_beta   90.00
_cell.angle_gamma   90.00
#
_symmetry.space_group_name_H-M   'P 1'
#
loop_
_entity.id
_entity.type
_entity.pdbx_description
1 polymer ?
#
loop_
_entity_poly.entity_id
_entity_poly.type
_entity_poly.pdbx_seq_one_letter_code
_entity_poly.pdbx_strand_id
1 'polypeptide(L)'
;MNLFRQEKNRYTNRAQGQVVSDPIRCVQCGICSFICPVAIDVRRHVWLGLPVLHSYCLTCGECVARCPRGVLKFERTNLFGESSK
;
A
#
# COMPACT_ATOMS: atom_id res chain seq x y z
N MET A 1 1.11 -3.70 -34.65
CA MET A 1 1.99 -4.02 -33.49
C MET A 1 1.47 -3.28 -32.26
N ASN A 2 0.63 -3.93 -31.44
CA ASN A 2 -0.06 -3.32 -30.28
C ASN A 2 0.64 -3.59 -28.94
N LEU A 3 1.97 -3.79 -28.95
CA LEU A 3 2.75 -4.13 -27.76
C LEU A 3 2.67 -3.01 -26.71
N PHE A 4 2.77 -1.75 -27.15
CA PHE A 4 2.75 -0.57 -26.28
C PHE A 4 1.42 -0.37 -25.51
N ARG A 5 0.27 -0.77 -26.09
CA ARG A 5 -1.04 -0.66 -25.42
C ARG A 5 -1.22 -1.75 -24.36
N GLN A 6 -0.65 -2.93 -24.57
CA GLN A 6 -0.69 -4.03 -23.61
C GLN A 6 0.24 -3.78 -22.41
N GLU A 7 1.40 -3.17 -22.62
CA GLU A 7 2.32 -2.82 -21.53
C GLU A 7 1.75 -1.71 -20.63
N LYS A 8 1.10 -0.69 -21.20
CA LYS A 8 0.44 0.39 -20.45
C LYS A 8 -0.61 -0.16 -19.46
N ASN A 9 -1.44 -1.10 -19.91
CA ASN A 9 -2.44 -1.75 -19.06
C ASN A 9 -1.82 -2.66 -17.98
N ARG A 10 -0.70 -3.32 -18.26
CA ARG A 10 -0.01 -4.15 -17.25
C ARG A 10 0.68 -3.29 -16.18
N TYR A 11 1.14 -2.10 -16.55
CA TYR A 11 1.75 -1.14 -15.63
C TYR A 11 0.70 -0.46 -14.75
N THR A 12 -0.44 -0.03 -15.31
CA THR A 12 -1.54 0.58 -14.53
C THR A 12 -2.14 -0.38 -13.51
N ASN A 13 -2.29 -1.67 -13.85
CA ASN A 13 -2.83 -2.67 -12.92
C ASN A 13 -1.88 -3.03 -11.75
N ARG A 14 -0.57 -2.77 -11.88
CA ARG A 14 0.43 -3.09 -10.84
C ARG A 14 0.71 -1.94 -9.88
N ALA A 15 0.52 -0.68 -10.30
CA ALA A 15 0.88 0.50 -9.53
C ALA A 15 -0.24 1.08 -8.64
N GLN A 16 -1.41 0.44 -8.59
CA GLN A 16 -2.64 1.04 -8.03
C GLN A 16 -3.02 0.50 -6.63
N GLY A 17 -2.06 0.12 -5.78
CA GLY A 17 -2.35 -0.42 -4.45
C GLY A 17 -1.86 0.47 -3.32
N GLN A 18 -2.75 0.94 -2.42
CA GLN A 18 -2.35 1.53 -1.14
C GLN A 18 -2.55 0.53 -0.01
N VAL A 19 -1.73 0.61 1.04
CA VAL A 19 -1.94 -0.20 2.24
C VAL A 19 -2.92 0.51 3.15
N VAL A 20 -4.05 -0.13 3.43
CA VAL A 20 -5.06 0.32 4.39
C VAL A 20 -5.07 -0.60 5.61
N SER A 21 -5.67 -0.13 6.70
CA SER A 21 -5.66 -0.84 7.97
C SER A 21 -6.98 -0.76 8.72
N ASP A 22 -7.25 -1.77 9.55
CA ASP A 22 -8.25 -1.69 10.62
C ASP A 22 -7.55 -1.26 11.93
N PRO A 23 -7.64 0.03 12.33
CA PRO A 23 -6.93 0.55 13.48
C PRO A 23 -7.43 -0.04 14.81
N ILE A 24 -8.70 -0.43 14.89
CA ILE A 24 -9.33 -0.95 16.13
C ILE A 24 -8.71 -2.29 16.53
N ARG A 25 -8.33 -3.10 15.54
CA ARG A 25 -7.71 -4.42 15.75
C ARG A 25 -6.19 -4.37 15.91
N CYS A 26 -5.57 -3.21 15.74
CA CYS A 26 -4.13 -3.04 15.77
C CYS A 26 -3.61 -2.91 17.21
N VAL A 27 -2.70 -3.81 17.59
CA VAL A 27 -2.06 -3.81 18.93
C VAL A 27 -0.76 -3.00 18.99
N GLN A 28 -0.47 -2.20 17.96
CA GLN A 28 0.72 -1.32 17.91
C GLN A 28 2.09 -2.04 18.09
N CYS A 29 2.19 -3.31 17.69
CA CYS A 29 3.42 -4.12 17.85
C CYS A 29 4.67 -3.61 17.09
N GLY A 30 4.52 -2.73 16.09
CA GLY A 30 5.66 -2.13 15.36
C GLY A 30 6.35 -2.99 14.30
N ILE A 31 5.99 -4.27 14.16
CA ILE A 31 6.60 -5.18 13.15
C ILE A 31 6.50 -4.62 11.72
N CYS A 32 5.38 -3.99 11.38
CA CYS A 32 5.17 -3.40 10.05
C CYS A 32 6.14 -2.25 9.73
N SER A 33 6.49 -1.42 10.71
CA SER A 33 7.48 -0.36 10.54
C SER A 33 8.89 -0.93 10.51
N PHE A 34 9.18 -1.93 11.35
CA PHE A 34 10.50 -2.57 11.43
C PHE A 34 10.88 -3.31 10.14
N ILE A 35 9.93 -4.03 9.51
CA ILE A 35 10.21 -4.79 8.29
C ILE A 35 10.17 -3.92 7.02
N CYS A 36 9.80 -2.64 7.13
CA CYS A 36 9.69 -1.79 5.96
C CYS A 36 11.09 -1.52 5.38
N PRO A 37 11.38 -1.94 4.12
CA PRO A 37 12.72 -1.79 3.54
C PRO A 37 13.13 -0.33 3.30
N VAL A 38 12.16 0.59 3.30
CA VAL A 38 12.35 2.04 3.12
C VAL A 38 12.04 2.82 4.40
N ALA A 39 11.99 2.15 5.56
CA ALA A 39 11.82 2.76 6.88
C ALA A 39 10.58 3.66 7.04
N ILE A 40 9.48 3.35 6.34
CA ILE A 40 8.20 4.05 6.56
C ILE A 40 7.65 3.60 7.92
N ASP A 41 7.23 4.56 8.75
CA ASP A 41 6.53 4.27 10.01
C ASP A 41 5.07 3.88 9.74
N VAL A 42 4.85 2.67 9.22
CA VAL A 42 3.54 2.10 8.92
C VAL A 42 2.67 2.07 10.18
N ARG A 43 3.24 1.72 11.34
CA ARG A 43 2.54 1.69 12.63
C ARG A 43 1.89 3.04 12.94
N ARG A 44 2.58 4.16 12.72
CA ARG A 44 2.01 5.49 12.91
C ARG A 44 0.84 5.78 11.98
N HIS A 45 0.91 5.36 10.72
CA HIS A 45 -0.21 5.50 9.78
C HIS A 45 -1.44 4.74 10.29
N VAL A 46 -1.25 3.51 10.77
CA VAL A 46 -2.34 2.71 11.37
C VAL A 46 -2.90 3.39 12.61
N TRP A 47 -2.06 3.93 13.50
CA TRP A 47 -2.51 4.64 14.69
C TRP A 47 -3.37 5.87 14.35
N LEU A 48 -3.02 6.57 13.27
CA LEU A 48 -3.78 7.71 12.76
C LEU A 48 -5.02 7.29 11.94
N GLY A 49 -5.22 5.99 11.68
CA GLY A 49 -6.27 5.50 10.79
C GLY A 49 -6.09 5.92 9.33
N LEU A 50 -4.86 6.27 8.93
CA LEU A 50 -4.55 6.75 7.58
C LEU A 50 -4.00 5.62 6.72
N PRO A 51 -4.29 5.62 5.41
CA PRO A 51 -3.60 4.75 4.46
C PRO A 51 -2.10 5.09 4.42
N VAL A 52 -1.27 4.12 4.07
CA VAL A 52 0.17 4.31 3.83
C VAL A 52 0.36 4.96 2.46
N LEU A 53 0.00 6.25 2.35
CA LEU A 53 0.16 7.06 1.15
C LEU A 53 1.49 7.81 1.23
N HIS A 54 2.57 7.10 0.90
CA HIS A 54 3.93 7.64 0.97
C HIS A 54 4.63 7.47 -0.38
N SER A 55 5.29 8.53 -0.87
CA SER A 55 5.94 8.53 -2.19
C SER A 55 7.01 7.45 -2.34
N TYR A 56 7.64 7.03 -1.23
CA TYR A 56 8.65 5.97 -1.21
C TYR A 56 8.07 4.56 -1.01
N CYS A 57 6.75 4.41 -0.82
CA CYS A 57 6.15 3.10 -0.63
C CYS A 57 6.27 2.26 -1.91
N LEU A 58 7.12 1.24 -1.88
CA LEU A 58 7.37 0.34 -3.02
C LEU A 58 6.21 -0.63 -3.31
N THR A 59 5.13 -0.59 -2.53
CA THR A 59 4.03 -1.57 -2.60
C THR A 59 4.50 -3.03 -2.49
N CYS A 60 5.61 -3.27 -1.77
CA CYS A 60 6.24 -4.60 -1.67
C CYS A 60 5.43 -5.63 -0.87
N GLY A 61 4.57 -5.19 0.05
CA GLY A 61 3.65 -6.06 0.80
C GLY A 61 4.21 -6.72 2.06
N GLU A 62 5.48 -6.50 2.42
CA GLU A 62 6.07 -7.08 3.64
C GLU A 62 5.29 -6.69 4.91
N CYS A 63 4.84 -5.44 5.01
CA CYS A 63 4.06 -4.99 6.16
C CYS A 63 2.72 -5.74 6.29
N VAL A 64 2.08 -6.07 5.17
CA VAL A 64 0.84 -6.86 5.11
C VAL A 64 1.12 -8.30 5.50
N ALA A 65 2.13 -8.92 4.89
CA ALA A 65 2.48 -10.33 5.08
C ALA A 65 2.93 -10.64 6.52
N ARG A 66 3.64 -9.70 7.16
CA ARG A 66 4.21 -9.89 8.51
C ARG A 66 3.30 -9.41 9.64
N CYS A 67 2.13 -8.86 9.34
CA CYS A 67 1.23 -8.39 10.38
C CYS A 67 0.64 -9.58 11.15
N PRO A 68 0.98 -9.79 12.45
CA PRO A 68 0.52 -10.96 13.20
C PRO A 68 -0.99 -10.94 13.46
N ARG A 69 -1.62 -9.76 13.39
CA ARG A 69 -3.07 -9.58 13.57
C ARG A 69 -3.84 -9.58 12.25
N GLY A 70 -3.14 -9.55 11.11
CA GLY A 70 -3.74 -9.46 9.78
C GLY A 70 -4.59 -8.20 9.57
N VAL A 71 -4.22 -7.07 10.19
CA VAL A 71 -5.02 -5.82 10.10
C VAL A 71 -4.71 -4.99 8.86
N LEU A 72 -3.58 -5.25 8.20
CA LEU A 72 -3.12 -4.53 7.02
C LEU A 72 -3.58 -5.27 5.76
N LYS A 73 -4.02 -4.53 4.74
CA LYS A 73 -4.41 -5.08 3.44
C LYS A 73 -4.11 -4.09 2.31
N PHE A 74 -3.98 -4.59 1.09
CA PHE A 74 -3.93 -3.75 -0.09
C PHE A 74 -5.34 -3.40 -0.57
N GLU A 75 -5.55 -2.13 -0.87
CA GLU A 75 -6.74 -1.63 -1.52
C GLU A 75 -6.38 -1.04 -2.88
N ARG A 76 -7.19 -1.34 -3.90
CA ARG A 76 -7.02 -0.75 -5.22
C ARG A 76 -7.50 0.69 -5.19
N THR A 77 -6.60 1.60 -5.51
CA THR A 77 -6.88 3.02 -5.64
C THR A 77 -6.80 3.43 -7.09
N ASN A 78 -7.85 4.09 -7.59
CA ASN A 78 -7.81 4.78 -8.87
C ASN A 78 -7.04 6.11 -8.76
N LEU A 79 -5.85 6.11 -8.15
CA LEU A 79 -4.97 7.29 -8.05
C LEU A 79 -4.56 7.84 -9.44
N PHE A 80 -4.68 7.01 -10.48
CA PHE A 80 -4.49 7.38 -11.88
C PHE A 80 -5.80 7.35 -12.70
N GLY A 81 -6.96 7.37 -12.03
CA GLY A 81 -8.24 7.61 -12.70
C GLY A 81 -8.15 8.97 -13.37
N GLU A 82 -8.24 8.96 -14.70
CA GLU A 82 -8.03 10.11 -15.57
C GLU A 82 -8.69 11.37 -14.99
N SER A 83 -7.90 12.42 -14.77
CA SER A 83 -8.37 13.79 -14.96
C SER A 83 -8.74 13.94 -16.44
N SER A 84 -9.84 13.33 -16.85
CA SER A 84 -10.45 13.56 -18.15
C SER A 84 -11.40 14.73 -17.98
N LYS A 85 -10.85 15.93 -18.05
CA LYS A 85 -11.58 17.14 -18.43
C LYS A 85 -10.84 17.78 -19.60
#